data_AF-A0A0G4J3C3-F1
#
_entry.id   AF-A0A0G4J3C3-F1
#
_cell.length_a   1.000
_cell.length_b   1.000
_cell.length_c   1.000
_cell.angle_alpha   90.00
_cell.angle_beta   90.00
_cell.angle_gamma   90.00
#
_symmetry.space_group_name_H-M   'P 1'
#
loop_
_entity.id
_entity.type
_entity.pdbx_description
1 polymer ?
#
loop_
_entity_poly.entity_id
_entity_poly.type
_entity_poly.pdbx_seq_one_letter_code
_entity_poly.pdbx_strand_id
1 'polypeptide(L)'
;MELSSPATASLWILFAVHLFVAAIGQFWFLYRRHRQPIVARFPVSAAVTLLVLTIHLETSILAYVSPLPCLLAYCIESTLGTIGTIGYTLRSAMFFWQCRIVRSKMSASSVTLYQNQVLRAGQGRMSQLTSKIQDAGAAAPALSKSDAWYLANQWITSNRFVVPFWIVIALLLAVYLVVSLLSTNWDGGRDNCIDMDPRFYLWRQAWFLGWIGALGYYSFRLRVCVDGLFIKRELLSSFASGIVYFVFWFAPGVTAYDATTYPILTIGYWVLIQFDYLVSVWVPIVLSYRKFDDQTADVSGIVRLDDFLKSDPVAIAAFAEFLCREFAVENLQFLLAVNAFKRRFGDKRKAHAWASTGGSVVALSVSSNDGDVDAPRSTGWSGEDAIWAHANDICHEYVHADAPSAINLSGKCRDRILAAMGSSRAVPVALFDEGAAEIKRILEPSSYMRFLQSETGRQLIGAG
;
A
#
# COMPACT_ATOMS: atom_id res chain seq x y z
N MET A 1 1.14 15.35 44.08
CA MET A 1 0.35 16.60 44.10
C MET A 1 -1.04 16.26 43.62
N GLU A 2 -2.08 16.67 44.35
CA GLU A 2 -3.47 16.46 43.91
C GLU A 2 -3.85 17.55 42.91
N LEU A 3 -4.34 17.14 41.74
CA LEU A 3 -4.99 18.03 40.79
C LEU A 3 -6.22 18.69 41.39
N SER A 4 -6.49 19.92 40.96
CA SER A 4 -7.81 20.50 41.19
C SER A 4 -8.89 19.61 40.55
N SER A 5 -10.00 19.40 41.26
CA SER A 5 -11.15 18.61 40.77
C SER A 5 -11.59 18.97 39.33
N PRO A 6 -11.63 20.26 38.91
CA PRO A 6 -11.97 20.62 37.53
C PRO A 6 -10.97 20.13 36.49
N ALA A 7 -9.67 20.14 36.80
CA ALA A 7 -8.63 19.66 35.88
C ALA A 7 -8.73 18.14 35.70
N THR A 8 -8.95 17.39 36.79
CA THR A 8 -9.20 15.95 36.75
C THR A 8 -10.44 15.61 35.92
N ALA A 9 -11.55 16.34 36.12
CA ALA A 9 -12.77 16.15 35.35
C ALA A 9 -12.55 16.43 33.85
N SER A 10 -11.78 17.46 33.50
CA SER A 10 -11.46 17.80 32.12
C SER A 10 -10.67 16.69 31.42
N LEU A 11 -9.71 16.08 32.11
CA LEU A 11 -8.93 14.96 31.58
C LEU A 11 -9.77 13.70 31.34
N TRP A 12 -10.71 13.40 32.24
CA TRP A 12 -11.67 12.30 32.02
C TRP A 12 -12.57 12.52 30.81
N ILE A 13 -12.99 13.76 30.57
CA ILE A 13 -13.77 14.10 29.38
C ILE A 13 -12.90 13.90 28.12
N LEU A 14 -11.66 14.38 28.12
CA LEU A 14 -10.74 14.20 26.99
C LEU A 14 -10.46 12.71 26.69
N PHE A 15 -10.28 11.90 27.74
CA PHE A 15 -10.17 10.44 27.67
C PHE A 15 -11.40 9.83 26.98
N ALA A 16 -12.60 10.12 27.50
CA ALA A 16 -13.83 9.54 26.97
C ALA A 16 -14.09 9.94 25.51
N VAL A 17 -13.85 11.21 25.17
CA VAL A 17 -13.98 11.72 23.80
C VAL A 17 -12.96 11.06 22.87
N HIS A 18 -11.69 10.92 23.30
CA HIS A 18 -10.67 10.29 22.48
C HIS A 18 -11.02 8.83 22.19
N LEU A 19 -11.37 8.03 23.20
CA LEU A 19 -11.79 6.64 23.00
C LEU A 19 -12.95 6.52 22.02
N PHE A 20 -13.97 7.37 22.15
CA PHE A 20 -15.13 7.35 21.26
C PHE A 20 -14.74 7.67 19.80
N VAL A 21 -13.98 8.76 19.60
CA VAL A 21 -13.52 9.19 18.26
C VAL A 21 -12.58 8.16 17.66
N ALA A 22 -11.63 7.63 18.42
CA ALA A 22 -10.67 6.64 17.97
C ALA A 22 -11.36 5.32 17.60
N ALA A 23 -12.27 4.82 18.44
CA ALA A 23 -13.00 3.58 18.18
C ALA A 23 -13.88 3.68 16.94
N ILE A 24 -14.65 4.76 16.81
CA ILE A 24 -15.50 4.98 15.63
C ILE A 24 -14.66 5.16 14.37
N GLY A 25 -13.62 6.00 14.43
CA GLY A 25 -12.73 6.25 13.31
C GLY A 25 -12.04 4.98 12.82
N GLN A 26 -11.49 4.18 13.74
CA GLN A 26 -10.83 2.91 13.42
C GLN A 26 -11.81 1.87 12.87
N PHE A 27 -13.00 1.74 13.47
CA PHE A 27 -14.04 0.84 12.98
C PHE A 27 -14.43 1.18 11.53
N TRP A 28 -14.73 2.46 11.27
CA TRP A 28 -15.10 2.91 9.92
C TRP A 28 -13.96 2.77 8.92
N PHE A 29 -12.72 3.07 9.32
CA PHE A 29 -11.53 2.88 8.51
C PHE A 29 -11.38 1.41 8.08
N LEU A 30 -11.44 0.49 9.04
CA LEU A 30 -11.32 -0.95 8.79
C LEU A 30 -12.50 -1.48 7.97
N TYR A 31 -13.71 -1.01 8.24
CA TYR A 31 -14.92 -1.39 7.50
C TYR A 31 -14.81 -1.00 6.03
N ARG A 32 -14.30 0.20 5.71
CA ARG A 32 -14.21 0.73 4.33
C ARG A 32 -12.96 0.31 3.56
N ARG A 33 -12.00 -0.39 4.17
CA ARG A 33 -10.70 -0.70 3.56
C ARG A 33 -10.80 -1.43 2.21
N HIS A 34 -11.82 -2.27 2.03
CA HIS A 34 -12.03 -3.07 0.82
C HIS A 34 -12.56 -2.25 -0.37
N ARG A 35 -13.00 -1.01 -0.15
CA ARG A 35 -13.53 -0.13 -1.21
C ARG A 35 -12.49 0.83 -1.77
N GLN A 36 -11.25 0.75 -1.30
CA GLN A 36 -10.18 1.64 -1.74
C GLN A 36 -9.43 1.05 -2.94
N PRO A 37 -9.00 1.90 -3.91
CA PRO A 37 -8.30 1.44 -5.11
C PRO A 37 -7.00 0.71 -4.87
N ILE A 38 -6.38 0.99 -3.73
CA ILE A 38 -5.08 0.50 -3.36
C ILE A 38 -5.21 -0.43 -2.15
N VAL A 39 -4.79 -1.68 -2.31
CA VAL A 39 -4.59 -2.65 -1.21
C VAL A 39 -3.58 -2.10 -0.18
N ALA A 40 -2.61 -1.32 -0.66
CA ALA A 40 -1.40 -0.91 0.04
C ALA A 40 -1.56 -0.07 1.31
N ARG A 41 -2.76 0.29 1.78
CA ARG A 41 -2.86 1.09 3.01
C ARG A 41 -2.41 0.38 4.28
N PHE A 42 -1.90 -0.86 4.21
CA PHE A 42 -1.55 -1.71 5.35
C PHE A 42 -2.51 -1.47 6.51
N PRO A 43 -3.83 -1.63 6.28
CA PRO A 43 -4.84 -1.10 7.17
C PRO A 43 -4.72 -1.69 8.58
N VAL A 44 -4.19 -2.91 8.67
CA VAL A 44 -3.84 -3.55 9.95
C VAL A 44 -2.69 -2.82 10.63
N SER A 45 -1.59 -2.52 9.93
CA SER A 45 -0.47 -1.76 10.50
C SER A 45 -0.93 -0.37 10.95
N ALA A 46 -1.69 0.35 10.12
CA ALA A 46 -2.26 1.64 10.48
C ALA A 46 -3.16 1.55 11.72
N ALA A 47 -4.09 0.57 11.75
CA ALA A 47 -4.96 0.37 12.90
C ALA A 47 -4.18 -0.01 14.17
N VAL A 48 -3.16 -0.86 14.07
CA VAL A 48 -2.30 -1.24 15.20
C VAL A 48 -1.51 -0.04 15.70
N THR A 49 -0.88 0.73 14.80
CA THR A 49 -0.15 1.96 15.17
C THR A 49 -1.05 2.95 15.88
N LEU A 50 -2.26 3.18 15.35
CA LEU A 50 -3.24 4.08 15.96
C LEU A 50 -3.71 3.55 17.31
N LEU A 51 -4.08 2.26 17.41
CA LEU A 51 -4.49 1.65 18.67
C LEU A 51 -3.40 1.76 19.74
N VAL A 52 -2.14 1.54 19.38
CA VAL A 52 -0.99 1.70 20.27
C VAL A 52 -0.87 3.15 20.74
N LEU A 53 -1.05 4.13 19.85
CA LEU A 53 -1.02 5.55 20.20
C LEU A 53 -2.20 5.96 21.07
N THR A 54 -3.40 5.39 20.85
CA THR A 54 -4.54 5.54 21.76
C THR A 54 -4.15 5.04 23.15
N ILE A 55 -3.70 3.78 23.26
CA ILE A 55 -3.38 3.18 24.56
C ILE A 55 -2.30 4.00 25.26
N HIS A 56 -1.29 4.45 24.51
CA HIS A 56 -0.24 5.31 25.03
C HIS A 56 -0.79 6.61 25.62
N LEU A 57 -1.59 7.36 24.86
CA LEU A 57 -2.24 8.59 25.33
C LEU A 57 -3.10 8.35 26.57
N GLU A 58 -3.92 7.30 26.55
CA GLU A 58 -4.80 6.98 27.67
C GLU A 58 -4.00 6.60 28.92
N THR A 59 -2.89 5.88 28.75
CA THR A 59 -2.02 5.55 29.88
C THR A 59 -1.30 6.77 30.44
N SER A 60 -0.92 7.75 29.59
CA SER A 60 -0.38 9.04 30.05
C SER A 60 -1.42 9.85 30.83
N ILE A 61 -2.69 9.85 30.41
CA ILE A 61 -3.78 10.50 31.15
C ILE A 61 -4.05 9.77 32.48
N LEU A 62 -4.16 8.44 32.45
CA LEU A 62 -4.40 7.63 33.64
C LEU A 62 -3.26 7.71 34.66
N ALA A 63 -2.02 7.80 34.21
CA ALA A 63 -0.86 7.99 35.09
C ALA A 63 -0.96 9.26 35.93
N TYR A 64 -1.74 10.24 35.47
CA TYR A 64 -1.93 11.51 36.15
C TYR A 64 -3.17 11.53 37.04
N VAL A 65 -4.23 10.82 36.64
CA VAL A 65 -5.53 10.82 37.32
C VAL A 65 -5.66 9.69 38.34
N SER A 66 -4.92 8.60 38.15
CA SER A 66 -4.96 7.39 38.97
C SER A 66 -3.57 7.08 39.52
N PRO A 67 -3.45 6.48 40.73
CA PRO A 67 -2.19 6.00 41.26
C PRO A 67 -1.76 4.72 40.52
N LEU A 68 -1.56 4.81 39.21
CA LEU A 68 -0.78 3.80 38.50
C LEU A 68 0.63 3.81 39.09
N PRO A 69 1.21 2.64 39.41
CA PRO A 69 2.61 2.57 39.79
C PRO A 69 3.41 3.28 38.70
N CYS A 70 4.15 4.31 39.07
CA CYS A 70 4.82 5.19 38.13
C CYS A 70 5.74 4.44 37.16
N LEU A 71 6.36 3.36 37.64
CA LEU A 71 7.13 2.44 36.80
C LEU A 71 6.29 1.82 35.69
N LEU A 72 5.08 1.35 36.00
CA LEU A 72 4.18 0.78 35.00
C LEU A 72 3.78 1.83 33.97
N ALA A 73 3.42 3.04 34.42
CA ALA A 73 3.11 4.16 33.53
C ALA A 73 4.27 4.48 32.60
N TYR A 74 5.48 4.59 33.14
CA TYR A 74 6.69 4.87 32.37
C TYR A 74 7.02 3.77 31.36
N CYS A 75 6.93 2.51 31.77
CA CYS A 75 7.17 1.35 30.91
C CYS A 75 6.19 1.31 29.75
N ILE A 76 4.90 1.56 30.02
CA ILE A 76 3.87 1.62 29.01
C ILE A 76 4.10 2.81 28.07
N GLU A 77 4.38 4.00 28.62
CA GLU A 77 4.65 5.21 27.85
C GLU A 77 5.81 4.99 26.88
N SER A 78 6.96 4.54 27.38
CA SER A 78 8.17 4.37 26.57
C SER A 78 8.03 3.27 25.53
N THR A 79 7.36 2.16 25.87
CA THR A 79 7.17 1.02 24.96
C THR A 79 6.19 1.38 23.85
N LEU A 80 5.00 1.88 24.20
CA LEU A 80 3.96 2.16 23.21
C LEU A 80 4.31 3.34 22.32
N GLY A 81 4.92 4.41 22.85
CA GLY A 81 5.39 5.53 22.04
C GLY A 81 6.43 5.10 20.99
N THR A 82 7.31 4.16 21.38
CA THR A 82 8.29 3.58 20.46
C THR A 82 7.61 2.72 19.38
N ILE A 83 6.66 1.85 19.75
CA ILE A 83 5.89 1.04 18.79
C ILE A 83 5.16 1.94 17.79
N GLY A 84 4.52 3.03 18.25
CA GLY A 84 3.84 3.97 17.37
C GLY A 84 4.76 4.58 16.32
N THR A 85 5.94 5.06 16.75
CA THR A 85 6.94 5.69 15.87
C THR A 85 7.53 4.70 14.87
N ILE A 86 7.85 3.49 15.32
CA ILE A 86 8.33 2.40 14.47
C ILE A 86 7.25 2.01 13.45
N GLY A 87 6.00 1.93 13.89
CA GLY A 87 4.86 1.61 13.02
C GLY A 87 4.70 2.60 11.87
N TYR A 88 4.81 3.90 12.16
CA TYR A 88 4.79 4.93 11.12
C TYR A 88 5.97 4.82 10.16
N THR A 89 7.17 4.59 10.68
CA THR A 89 8.36 4.48 9.83
C THR A 89 8.30 3.24 8.95
N LEU A 90 7.91 2.09 9.51
CA LEU A 90 7.72 0.86 8.76
C LEU A 90 6.67 1.06 7.67
N ARG A 91 5.51 1.64 8.01
CA ARG A 91 4.46 1.94 7.03
C ARG A 91 4.98 2.80 5.88
N SER A 92 5.77 3.83 6.19
CA SER A 92 6.40 4.72 5.19
C SER A 92 7.41 3.99 4.32
N ALA A 93 8.25 3.16 4.93
CA ALA A 93 9.22 2.33 4.23
C ALA A 93 8.53 1.35 3.29
N MET A 94 7.44 0.72 3.74
CA MET A 94 6.65 -0.21 2.93
C MET A 94 6.03 0.48 1.71
N PHE A 95 5.43 1.65 1.89
CA PHE A 95 4.92 2.43 0.76
C PHE A 95 6.02 2.79 -0.23
N PHE A 96 7.18 3.22 0.28
CA PHE A 96 8.34 3.52 -0.55
C PHE A 96 8.81 2.28 -1.32
N TRP A 97 8.96 1.13 -0.67
CA TRP A 97 9.41 -0.09 -1.33
C TRP A 97 8.40 -0.61 -2.35
N GLN A 98 7.10 -0.57 -2.05
CA GLN A 98 6.06 -0.91 -3.02
C GLN A 98 6.08 0.02 -4.23
N CYS A 99 6.21 1.33 -4.00
CA CYS A 99 6.38 2.30 -5.07
C CYS A 99 7.55 1.93 -5.99
N ARG A 100 8.70 1.57 -5.41
CA ARG A 100 9.89 1.16 -6.16
C ARG A 100 9.65 -0.14 -6.92
N ILE A 101 9.08 -1.16 -6.28
CA ILE A 101 8.77 -2.46 -6.89
C ILE A 101 7.83 -2.28 -8.08
N VAL A 102 6.72 -1.58 -7.88
CA VAL A 102 5.69 -1.37 -8.90
C VAL A 102 6.32 -0.60 -10.08
N ARG A 103 7.12 0.45 -9.82
CA ARG A 103 7.89 1.13 -10.86
C ARG A 103 8.83 0.19 -11.62
N SER A 104 9.59 -0.64 -10.92
CA SER A 104 10.49 -1.61 -11.55
C SER A 104 9.74 -2.60 -12.43
N LYS A 105 8.56 -3.08 -11.97
CA LYS A 105 7.69 -3.98 -12.73
C LYS A 105 7.25 -3.32 -14.02
N MET A 106 6.83 -2.06 -13.97
CA MET A 106 6.45 -1.35 -15.19
C MET A 106 7.62 -1.18 -16.14
N SER A 107 8.80 -0.83 -15.64
CA SER A 107 9.99 -0.72 -16.49
C SER A 107 10.29 -2.07 -17.17
N ALA A 108 10.03 -3.20 -16.50
CA ALA A 108 10.18 -4.52 -17.09
C ALA A 108 9.03 -4.86 -18.07
N SER A 109 7.79 -4.63 -17.68
CA SER A 109 6.58 -5.00 -18.44
C SER A 109 6.30 -4.08 -19.61
N SER A 110 6.63 -2.79 -19.54
CA SER A 110 6.47 -1.84 -20.65
C SER A 110 7.37 -2.22 -21.82
N VAL A 111 8.57 -2.75 -21.54
CA VAL A 111 9.46 -3.32 -22.55
C VAL A 111 8.80 -4.52 -23.22
N THR A 112 8.22 -5.43 -22.44
CA THR A 112 7.53 -6.62 -22.97
C THR A 112 6.25 -6.27 -23.73
N LEU A 113 5.43 -5.34 -23.23
CA LEU A 113 4.20 -4.88 -23.88
C LEU A 113 4.52 -4.14 -25.18
N TYR A 114 5.50 -3.25 -25.17
CA TYR A 114 5.97 -2.55 -26.37
C TYR A 114 6.53 -3.52 -27.39
N GLN A 115 7.40 -4.46 -27.00
CA GLN A 115 7.90 -5.52 -27.89
C GLN A 115 6.76 -6.34 -28.49
N ASN A 116 5.80 -6.78 -27.67
CA ASN A 116 4.66 -7.56 -28.14
C ASN A 116 3.71 -6.77 -29.04
N GLN A 117 3.57 -5.46 -28.83
CA GLN A 117 2.78 -4.58 -29.70
C GLN A 117 3.50 -4.29 -31.03
N VAL A 118 4.81 -4.04 -31.01
CA VAL A 118 5.63 -3.86 -32.22
C VAL A 118 5.64 -5.14 -33.07
N LEU A 119 5.81 -6.30 -32.44
CA LEU A 119 5.74 -7.60 -33.10
C LEU A 119 4.37 -7.86 -33.75
N ARG A 120 3.28 -7.30 -33.19
CA ARG A 120 1.92 -7.42 -33.75
C ARG A 120 1.60 -6.41 -34.85
N ALA A 121 2.10 -5.19 -34.73
CA ALA A 121 1.97 -4.17 -35.78
C ALA A 121 2.79 -4.54 -37.03
N GLY A 122 3.76 -5.44 -36.87
CA GLY A 122 4.72 -5.83 -37.87
C GLY A 122 4.50 -7.21 -38.50
N GLN A 123 3.39 -7.41 -39.19
CA GLN A 123 3.26 -8.50 -40.18
C GLN A 123 2.90 -8.02 -41.59
N GLY A 124 2.67 -6.70 -41.81
CA GLY A 124 2.37 -6.14 -43.13
C GLY A 124 3.08 -4.85 -43.52
N ARG A 125 3.72 -4.14 -42.59
CA ARG A 125 4.34 -2.81 -42.83
C ARG A 125 5.72 -2.63 -42.18
N MET A 126 6.39 -3.75 -41.88
CA MET A 126 7.51 -3.79 -40.95
C MET A 126 8.85 -3.32 -41.53
N SER A 127 9.03 -3.11 -42.84
CA SER A 127 10.35 -2.76 -43.40
C SER A 127 10.75 -1.28 -43.24
N GLN A 128 9.80 -0.35 -43.17
CA GLN A 128 10.11 1.10 -43.04
C GLN A 128 10.10 1.60 -41.59
N LEU A 129 9.37 0.94 -40.68
CA LEU A 129 9.34 1.33 -39.27
C LEU A 129 10.48 0.69 -38.46
N THR A 130 10.92 -0.51 -38.84
CA THR A 130 12.10 -1.14 -38.22
C THR A 130 13.37 -0.37 -38.51
N SER A 131 13.58 0.17 -39.71
CA SER A 131 14.79 0.95 -39.98
C SER A 131 14.88 2.20 -39.10
N LYS A 132 13.77 2.93 -38.89
CA LYS A 132 13.74 4.09 -37.98
C LYS A 132 13.89 3.73 -36.50
N ILE A 133 13.42 2.56 -36.05
CA ILE A 133 13.56 2.11 -34.65
C ILE A 133 14.93 1.47 -34.40
N GLN A 134 15.50 0.82 -35.42
CA GLN A 134 16.82 0.19 -35.39
C GLN A 134 17.93 1.26 -35.49
N ASP A 135 17.72 2.33 -36.26
CA ASP A 135 18.56 3.54 -36.24
C ASP A 135 18.37 4.36 -34.95
N ALA A 136 17.22 4.24 -34.27
CA ALA A 136 17.02 4.86 -32.96
C ALA A 136 17.75 4.13 -31.83
N GLY A 137 18.33 2.93 -32.05
CA GLY A 137 19.38 2.31 -31.24
C GLY A 137 19.17 2.23 -29.72
N ALA A 138 17.99 2.56 -29.22
CA ALA A 138 17.71 2.66 -27.81
C ALA A 138 17.31 1.27 -27.35
N ALA A 139 18.31 0.44 -27.07
CA ALA A 139 18.15 -0.71 -26.19
C ALA A 139 17.24 -0.26 -25.04
N ALA A 140 16.12 -0.99 -24.84
CA ALA A 140 15.20 -0.73 -23.75
C ALA A 140 16.03 -0.40 -22.51
N PRO A 141 15.86 0.79 -21.91
CA PRO A 141 16.79 1.30 -20.91
C PRO A 141 16.93 0.22 -19.84
N ALA A 142 18.15 -0.33 -19.73
CA ALA A 142 18.41 -1.43 -18.83
C ALA A 142 17.89 -1.04 -17.45
N LEU A 143 17.11 -1.93 -16.84
CA LEU A 143 16.55 -1.69 -15.51
C LEU A 143 17.70 -1.24 -14.60
N SER A 144 17.50 -0.14 -13.86
CA SER A 144 18.56 0.32 -12.96
C SER A 144 18.90 -0.81 -11.97
N LYS A 145 20.17 -0.93 -11.56
CA LYS A 145 20.58 -1.96 -10.58
C LYS A 145 19.69 -1.95 -9.34
N SER A 146 19.26 -0.75 -8.92
CA SER A 146 18.34 -0.59 -7.81
C SER A 146 16.94 -1.12 -8.10
N ASP A 147 16.39 -0.89 -9.29
CA ASP A 147 15.07 -1.39 -9.69
C ASP A 147 15.06 -2.91 -9.79
N ALA A 148 16.15 -3.49 -10.32
CA ALA A 148 16.34 -4.94 -10.43
C ALA A 148 16.40 -5.59 -9.04
N TRP A 149 17.07 -4.94 -8.08
CA TRP A 149 17.10 -5.40 -6.70
C TRP A 149 15.70 -5.42 -6.07
N TYR A 150 14.88 -4.38 -6.27
CA TYR A 150 13.51 -4.35 -5.76
C TYR A 150 12.64 -5.46 -6.39
N LEU A 151 12.80 -5.75 -7.68
CA LEU A 151 12.10 -6.86 -8.33
C LEU A 151 12.49 -8.21 -7.75
N ALA A 152 13.76 -8.42 -7.45
CA ALA A 152 14.24 -9.65 -6.83
C ALA A 152 13.81 -9.77 -5.35
N ASN A 153 13.53 -8.65 -4.68
CA ASN A 153 13.27 -8.59 -3.24
C ASN A 153 11.84 -8.14 -2.90
N GLN A 154 10.84 -8.61 -3.64
CA GLN A 154 9.42 -8.26 -3.39
C GLN A 154 8.94 -8.69 -1.99
N TRP A 155 9.59 -9.71 -1.42
CA TRP A 155 9.33 -10.25 -0.08
C TRP A 155 9.40 -9.19 1.03
N ILE A 156 10.17 -8.11 0.84
CA ILE A 156 10.29 -7.00 1.81
C ILE A 156 8.95 -6.28 2.05
N THR A 157 8.03 -6.35 1.08
CA THR A 157 6.69 -5.76 1.21
C THR A 157 5.62 -6.78 1.61
N SER A 158 6.01 -8.05 1.78
CA SER A 158 5.11 -9.14 2.13
C SER A 158 4.99 -9.33 3.64
N ASN A 159 3.95 -10.05 4.06
CA ASN A 159 3.79 -10.47 5.46
C ASN A 159 4.97 -11.30 5.97
N ARG A 160 5.72 -11.98 5.08
CA ARG A 160 6.92 -12.75 5.44
C ARG A 160 8.04 -11.87 5.99
N PHE A 161 8.07 -10.58 5.64
CA PHE A 161 8.99 -9.61 6.24
C PHE A 161 8.35 -8.92 7.46
N VAL A 162 7.12 -8.44 7.30
CA VAL A 162 6.46 -7.60 8.31
C VAL A 162 6.28 -8.31 9.65
N VAL A 163 5.88 -9.58 9.63
CA VAL A 163 5.64 -10.34 10.86
C VAL A 163 6.94 -10.58 11.62
N PRO A 164 8.01 -11.15 11.02
CA PRO A 164 9.31 -11.26 11.71
C PRO A 164 9.89 -9.92 12.15
N PHE A 165 9.73 -8.86 11.35
CA PHE A 165 10.16 -7.51 11.76
C PHE A 165 9.51 -7.10 13.08
N TRP A 166 8.18 -7.23 13.20
CA TRP A 166 7.49 -6.90 14.44
C TRP A 166 7.85 -7.82 15.61
N ILE A 167 8.13 -9.10 15.36
CA ILE A 167 8.64 -10.02 16.39
C ILE A 167 9.99 -9.52 16.92
N VAL A 168 10.92 -9.14 16.02
CA VAL A 168 12.22 -8.59 16.41
C VAL A 168 12.06 -7.29 17.20
N ILE A 169 11.20 -6.38 16.75
CA ILE A 169 10.90 -5.13 17.48
C ILE A 169 10.32 -5.43 18.86
N ALA A 170 9.37 -6.38 18.97
CA ALA A 170 8.80 -6.77 20.26
C ALA A 170 9.86 -7.34 21.21
N LEU A 171 10.80 -8.16 20.70
CA LEU A 171 11.92 -8.68 21.49
C LEU A 171 12.88 -7.56 21.93
N LEU A 172 13.22 -6.63 21.04
CA LEU A 172 14.05 -5.46 21.39
C LEU A 172 13.39 -4.58 22.44
N LEU A 173 12.07 -4.40 22.35
CA LEU A 173 11.28 -3.65 23.33
C LEU A 173 11.21 -4.39 24.68
N ALA A 174 11.11 -5.72 24.67
CA ALA A 174 11.15 -6.50 25.90
C ALA A 174 12.53 -6.40 26.58
N VAL A 175 13.63 -6.45 25.80
CA VAL A 175 14.99 -6.23 26.33
C VAL A 175 15.11 -4.80 26.88
N TYR A 176 14.66 -3.80 26.14
CA TYR A 176 14.63 -2.41 26.59
C TYR A 176 13.87 -2.25 27.90
N LEU A 177 12.71 -2.90 28.03
CA LEU A 177 11.89 -2.89 29.23
C LEU A 177 12.65 -3.51 30.42
N VAL A 178 13.27 -4.68 30.23
CA VAL A 178 14.07 -5.35 31.28
C VAL A 178 15.26 -4.48 31.69
N VAL A 179 16.00 -3.91 30.74
CA VAL A 179 17.12 -3.00 31.05
C VAL A 179 16.62 -1.78 31.82
N SER A 180 15.49 -1.19 31.42
CA SER A 180 14.90 -0.05 32.11
C SER A 180 14.53 -0.41 33.56
N LEU A 181 13.93 -1.58 33.77
CA LEU A 181 13.57 -2.09 35.10
C LEU A 181 14.79 -2.35 35.99
N LEU A 182 15.89 -2.81 35.40
CA LEU A 182 17.14 -3.09 36.12
C LEU A 182 17.98 -1.84 36.37
N SER A 183 17.89 -0.82 35.50
CA SER A 183 18.66 0.42 35.61
C SER A 183 17.99 1.46 36.51
N THR A 184 16.69 1.34 36.75
CA THR A 184 16.02 2.13 37.78
C THR A 184 16.53 1.67 39.14
N ASN A 185 17.35 2.50 39.79
CA ASN A 185 17.66 2.35 41.21
C ASN A 185 16.34 2.53 41.98
N TRP A 186 15.68 1.41 42.24
CA TRP A 186 14.49 1.36 43.07
C TRP A 186 14.94 1.52 44.53
N ASP A 187 15.27 2.74 44.91
CA ASP A 187 15.27 3.08 46.33
C ASP A 187 13.81 3.00 46.76
N GLY A 188 13.48 2.04 47.65
CA GLY A 188 12.12 1.70 48.04
C GLY A 188 11.30 2.82 48.72
N GLY A 189 11.70 4.08 48.60
CA GLY A 189 10.95 5.28 48.97
C GLY A 189 10.02 5.73 47.84
N ARG A 190 8.77 6.03 48.18
CA ARG A 190 7.61 6.00 47.29
C ARG A 190 7.49 7.08 46.21
N ASP A 191 8.34 8.10 46.14
CA ASP A 191 7.84 9.37 45.57
C ASP A 191 8.51 9.90 44.30
N ASN A 192 9.70 9.43 43.89
CA ASN A 192 10.43 10.06 42.76
C ASN A 192 10.94 9.05 41.72
N CYS A 193 10.04 8.56 40.89
CA CYS A 193 10.35 7.75 39.70
C CYS A 193 10.81 8.58 38.49
N ILE A 194 11.20 9.84 38.70
CA ILE A 194 11.61 10.79 37.64
C ILE A 194 13.14 10.93 37.55
N ASP A 195 13.91 10.42 38.51
CA ASP A 195 15.38 10.44 38.43
C ASP A 195 15.91 9.35 37.48
N MET A 196 15.69 9.59 36.18
CA MET A 196 16.30 8.83 35.10
C MET A 196 17.74 9.29 34.89
N ASP A 197 18.65 8.35 34.65
CA ASP A 197 20.00 8.67 34.19
C ASP A 197 19.91 9.56 32.92
N PRO A 198 20.49 10.78 32.93
CA PRO A 198 20.50 11.67 31.77
C PRO A 198 21.03 11.00 30.49
N ARG A 199 21.93 10.01 30.61
CA ARG A 199 22.47 9.25 29.47
C ARG A 199 21.39 8.43 28.78
N PHE A 200 20.50 7.82 29.57
CA PHE A 200 19.38 7.05 29.06
C PHE A 200 18.38 7.95 28.32
N TYR A 201 18.13 9.13 28.87
CA TYR A 201 17.29 10.14 28.22
C TYR A 201 17.86 10.58 26.87
N LEU A 202 19.17 10.88 26.82
CA LEU A 202 19.86 11.24 25.58
C LEU A 202 19.81 10.11 24.54
N TRP A 203 20.02 8.86 24.97
CA TRP A 203 19.90 7.70 24.10
C TRP A 203 18.49 7.58 23.51
N ARG A 204 17.45 7.78 24.33
CA ARG A 204 16.05 7.75 23.90
C ARG A 204 15.74 8.83 22.88
N GLN A 205 16.25 10.05 23.08
CA GLN A 205 16.12 11.14 22.10
C GLN A 205 16.82 10.79 20.78
N ALA A 206 18.06 10.29 20.84
CA ALA A 206 18.81 9.90 19.66
C ALA A 206 18.11 8.78 18.87
N TRP A 207 17.57 7.78 19.58
CA TRP A 207 16.76 6.72 19.01
C TRP A 207 15.54 7.28 18.27
N PHE A 208 14.78 8.16 18.93
CA PHE A 208 13.60 8.78 18.34
C PHE A 208 13.92 9.66 17.12
N LEU A 209 15.01 10.45 17.18
CA LEU A 209 15.52 11.23 16.05
C LEU A 209 15.91 10.35 14.86
N GLY A 210 16.50 9.17 15.11
CA GLY A 210 16.79 8.20 14.07
C GLY A 210 15.54 7.78 13.29
N TRP A 211 14.44 7.51 14.02
CA TRP A 211 13.16 7.14 13.41
C TRP A 211 12.49 8.31 12.67
N ILE A 212 12.49 9.53 13.23
CA ILE A 212 12.01 10.72 12.51
C ILE A 212 12.83 10.96 11.25
N GLY A 213 14.15 10.83 11.33
CA GLY A 213 15.04 10.98 10.18
C GLY A 213 14.74 9.97 9.08
N ALA A 214 14.51 8.71 9.45
CA ALA A 214 14.08 7.66 8.52
C ALA A 214 12.70 7.96 7.91
N LEU A 215 11.73 8.38 8.71
CA LEU A 215 10.40 8.79 8.27
C LEU A 215 10.49 9.95 7.25
N GLY A 216 11.30 10.96 7.55
CA GLY A 216 11.58 12.08 6.64
C GLY A 216 12.24 11.61 5.34
N TYR A 217 13.25 10.75 5.43
CA TYR A 217 13.93 10.18 4.26
C TYR A 217 12.94 9.50 3.31
N TYR A 218 12.09 8.59 3.81
CA TYR A 218 11.10 7.91 2.98
C TYR A 218 10.05 8.89 2.42
N SER A 219 9.56 9.81 3.25
CA SER A 219 8.54 10.79 2.85
C SER A 219 9.03 11.71 1.73
N PHE A 220 10.26 12.21 1.80
CA PHE A 220 10.83 13.06 0.74
C PHE A 220 11.20 12.29 -0.52
N ARG A 221 11.61 11.02 -0.40
CA ARG A 221 11.90 10.17 -1.56
C ARG A 221 10.65 9.79 -2.35
N LEU A 222 9.47 9.85 -1.75
CA LEU A 222 8.17 9.72 -2.44
C LEU A 222 7.79 10.94 -3.30
N ARG A 223 8.69 11.91 -3.53
CA ARG A 223 8.43 13.10 -4.36
C ARG A 223 7.86 12.81 -5.75
N VAL A 224 8.21 11.68 -6.34
CA VAL A 224 7.81 11.25 -7.70
C VAL A 224 6.36 10.75 -7.77
N CYS A 225 5.72 10.49 -6.64
CA CYS A 225 4.35 9.96 -6.60
C CYS A 225 3.32 11.07 -6.80
N VAL A 226 2.34 10.83 -7.67
CA VAL A 226 1.16 11.69 -7.76
C VAL A 226 0.28 11.38 -6.55
N ASP A 227 0.04 12.38 -5.70
CA ASP A 227 -0.64 12.18 -4.42
C ASP A 227 -2.17 12.11 -4.58
N GLY A 228 -2.66 11.37 -5.59
CA GLY A 228 -4.10 11.24 -5.87
C GLY A 228 -4.89 10.65 -4.69
N LEU A 229 -4.20 9.90 -3.84
CA LEU A 229 -4.74 9.15 -2.70
C LEU A 229 -4.25 9.65 -1.33
N PHE A 230 -3.58 10.81 -1.29
CA PHE A 230 -3.15 11.52 -0.08
C PHE A 230 -2.13 10.77 0.78
N ILE A 231 -1.50 9.71 0.24
CA ILE A 231 -0.47 8.93 0.95
C ILE A 231 0.75 9.81 1.23
N LYS A 232 1.19 10.60 0.26
CA LYS A 232 2.38 11.44 0.44
C LYS A 232 2.11 12.55 1.45
N ARG A 233 0.94 13.19 1.38
CA ARG A 233 0.52 14.21 2.35
C ARG A 233 0.38 13.64 3.76
N GLU A 234 -0.17 12.44 3.90
CA GLU A 234 -0.24 11.73 5.17
C GLU A 234 1.15 11.52 5.77
N LEU A 235 2.09 10.94 5.00
CA LEU A 235 3.45 10.67 5.48
C LEU A 235 4.23 11.94 5.82
N LEU A 236 4.12 12.99 5.00
CA LEU A 236 4.72 14.30 5.29
C LEU A 236 4.11 14.93 6.55
N SER A 237 2.81 14.74 6.77
CA SER A 237 2.15 15.20 7.98
C SER A 237 2.65 14.43 9.20
N SER A 238 2.74 13.10 9.15
CA SER A 238 3.29 12.31 10.25
C SER A 238 4.75 12.66 10.55
N PHE A 239 5.55 12.95 9.52
CA PHE A 239 6.91 13.47 9.70
C PHE A 239 6.93 14.84 10.40
N ALA A 240 6.09 15.78 9.95
CA ALA A 240 5.97 17.09 10.59
C ALA A 240 5.49 16.97 12.04
N SER A 241 4.46 16.15 12.31
CA SER A 241 3.98 15.83 13.66
C SER A 241 5.09 15.23 14.52
N GLY A 242 5.92 14.33 13.95
CA GLY A 242 7.09 13.78 14.63
C GLY A 242 8.10 14.85 15.04
N ILE A 243 8.42 15.80 14.15
CA ILE A 243 9.31 16.93 14.49
C ILE A 243 8.71 17.78 15.62
N VAL A 244 7.43 18.13 15.51
CA VAL A 244 6.73 18.91 16.53
C VAL A 244 6.76 18.16 17.87
N TYR A 245 6.46 16.86 17.85
CA TYR A 245 6.55 16.03 19.04
C TYR A 245 7.97 15.99 19.63
N PHE A 246 9.02 15.87 18.80
CA PHE A 246 10.39 15.94 19.29
C PHE A 246 10.69 17.28 19.98
N VAL A 247 10.37 18.39 19.32
CA VAL A 247 10.68 19.74 19.81
C VAL A 247 9.92 20.06 21.08
N PHE A 248 8.65 19.67 21.19
CA PHE A 248 7.81 20.04 22.34
C PHE A 248 7.81 19.02 23.47
N TRP A 249 8.00 17.72 23.20
CA TRP A 249 7.95 16.68 24.23
C TRP A 249 9.34 16.23 24.70
N PHE A 250 10.28 16.07 23.76
CA PHE A 250 11.60 15.55 24.07
C PHE A 250 12.64 16.64 24.36
N ALA A 251 12.61 17.80 23.70
CA ALA A 251 13.59 18.84 24.00
C ALA A 251 13.47 19.42 25.42
N PRO A 252 12.25 19.70 25.95
CA PRO A 252 12.10 20.32 27.28
C PRO A 252 12.35 19.37 28.45
N GLY A 253 12.23 18.06 28.25
CA GLY A 253 12.42 17.09 29.34
C GLY A 253 13.87 16.97 29.85
N VAL A 254 14.82 17.71 29.28
CA VAL A 254 16.18 17.87 29.83
C VAL A 254 16.23 18.93 30.95
N THR A 255 15.25 19.85 31.03
CA THR A 255 15.37 21.08 31.86
C THR A 255 14.24 21.29 32.87
N ALA A 256 13.81 20.22 33.54
CA ALA A 256 12.82 20.17 34.63
C ALA A 256 11.35 20.06 34.19
N TYR A 257 10.81 18.85 34.31
CA TYR A 257 9.38 18.60 34.41
C TYR A 257 8.88 19.10 35.77
N ASP A 258 8.51 20.36 35.88
CA ASP A 258 7.71 20.79 37.02
C ASP A 258 6.26 20.31 36.90
N ALA A 259 5.54 20.31 38.01
CA ALA A 259 4.15 19.86 38.07
C ALA A 259 3.19 20.73 37.21
N THR A 260 3.63 21.91 36.75
CA THR A 260 2.83 22.82 35.93
C THR A 260 3.03 22.61 34.44
N THR A 261 4.21 22.16 34.03
CA THR A 261 4.60 21.98 32.63
C THR A 261 4.10 20.64 32.09
N TYR A 262 4.12 19.59 32.92
CA TYR A 262 3.69 18.25 32.49
C TYR A 262 2.24 18.22 31.95
N PRO A 263 1.22 18.82 32.62
CA PRO A 263 -0.16 18.80 32.11
C PRO A 263 -0.32 19.55 30.78
N ILE A 264 0.40 20.67 30.61
CA ILE A 264 0.40 21.44 29.36
C ILE A 264 0.99 20.59 28.25
N LEU A 265 2.10 19.90 28.51
CA LEU A 265 2.70 18.97 27.57
C LEU A 265 1.72 17.83 27.23
N THR A 266 1.04 17.23 28.22
CA THR A 266 0.06 16.15 27.98
C THR A 266 -1.09 16.62 27.09
N ILE A 267 -1.62 17.83 27.32
CA ILE A 267 -2.65 18.43 26.47
C ILE A 267 -2.10 18.67 25.06
N GLY A 268 -0.90 19.24 24.94
CA GLY A 268 -0.22 19.42 23.65
C GLY A 268 -0.05 18.11 22.90
N TYR A 269 0.32 17.04 23.61
CA TYR A 269 0.46 15.71 23.05
C TYR A 269 -0.87 15.12 22.59
N TRP A 270 -1.94 15.27 23.38
CA TRP A 270 -3.29 14.91 22.99
C TRP A 270 -3.69 15.59 21.68
N VAL A 271 -3.45 16.91 21.56
CA VAL A 271 -3.74 17.67 20.33
C VAL A 271 -2.96 17.12 19.12
N LEU A 272 -1.68 16.79 19.29
CA LEU A 272 -0.85 16.23 18.22
C LEU A 272 -1.37 14.87 17.76
N ILE A 273 -1.75 13.99 18.69
CA ILE A 273 -2.36 12.71 18.34
C ILE A 273 -3.68 12.91 17.62
N GLN A 274 -4.54 13.81 18.09
CA GLN A 274 -5.82 14.11 17.41
C GLN A 274 -5.62 14.63 15.99
N PHE A 275 -4.61 15.48 15.78
CA PHE A 275 -4.22 15.94 14.46
C PHE A 275 -3.74 14.79 13.57
N ASP A 276 -2.95 13.87 14.13
CA ASP A 276 -2.49 12.68 13.42
C ASP A 276 -3.64 11.73 13.09
N TYR A 277 -4.62 11.54 13.97
CA TYR A 277 -5.89 10.84 13.67
C TYR A 277 -6.66 11.51 12.54
N LEU A 278 -6.76 12.84 12.58
CA LEU A 278 -7.46 13.60 11.56
C LEU A 278 -6.83 13.34 10.19
N VAL A 279 -5.49 13.40 10.09
CA VAL A 279 -4.78 13.27 8.81
C VAL A 279 -4.68 11.80 8.35
N SER A 280 -4.44 10.86 9.26
CA SER A 280 -4.18 9.45 8.93
C SER A 280 -5.45 8.61 8.81
N VAL A 281 -6.55 9.02 9.45
CA VAL A 281 -7.81 8.26 9.48
C VAL A 281 -8.94 9.05 8.82
N TRP A 282 -9.27 10.20 9.38
CA TRP A 282 -10.50 10.90 9.02
C TRP A 282 -10.45 11.51 7.63
N VAL A 283 -9.37 12.21 7.28
CA VAL A 283 -9.17 12.80 5.95
C VAL A 283 -9.26 11.72 4.86
N PRO A 284 -8.53 10.59 4.95
CA PRO A 284 -8.67 9.50 3.98
C PRO A 284 -10.08 8.92 3.90
N ILE A 285 -10.81 8.81 5.01
CA ILE A 285 -12.20 8.36 5.04
C ILE A 285 -13.09 9.39 4.31
N VAL A 286 -13.07 10.66 4.71
CA VAL A 286 -13.91 11.72 4.13
C VAL A 286 -13.65 11.88 2.63
N LEU A 287 -12.39 11.82 2.21
CA LEU A 287 -12.03 11.88 0.80
C LEU A 287 -12.52 10.65 0.03
N SER A 288 -12.59 9.49 0.67
CA SER A 288 -13.22 8.29 0.09
C SER A 288 -14.74 8.38 -0.01
N TYR A 289 -15.39 9.39 0.58
CA TYR A 289 -16.81 9.68 0.37
C TYR A 289 -17.00 10.76 -0.69
N ARG A 290 -16.35 11.91 -0.52
CA ARG A 290 -16.54 13.07 -1.41
C ARG A 290 -16.20 12.78 -2.86
N LYS A 291 -15.10 12.06 -3.11
CA LYS A 291 -14.69 11.74 -4.50
C LYS A 291 -15.63 10.76 -5.20
N PHE A 292 -16.40 9.95 -4.49
CA PHE A 292 -17.36 9.04 -5.13
C PHE A 292 -18.66 9.75 -5.52
N ASP A 293 -19.14 10.71 -4.72
CA ASP A 293 -20.35 11.47 -5.06
C ASP A 293 -20.10 12.47 -6.20
N ASP A 294 -19.02 13.25 -6.15
CA ASP A 294 -18.75 14.26 -7.18
C ASP A 294 -18.42 13.66 -8.56
N GLN A 295 -17.87 12.43 -8.60
CA GLN A 295 -17.50 11.76 -9.87
C GLN A 295 -18.66 10.97 -10.50
N THR A 296 -19.79 10.79 -9.83
CA THR A 296 -20.96 10.10 -10.39
C THR A 296 -22.01 11.04 -10.95
N ALA A 297 -21.96 12.33 -10.59
CA ALA A 297 -23.00 13.31 -10.94
C ALA A 297 -22.91 13.88 -12.37
N ASP A 298 -21.76 13.81 -13.06
CA ASP A 298 -21.53 14.50 -14.35
C ASP A 298 -21.04 13.58 -15.49
N VAL A 299 -21.47 12.32 -15.48
CA VAL A 299 -20.93 11.23 -16.33
C VAL A 299 -21.76 10.98 -17.61
N SER A 300 -22.78 11.78 -17.91
CA SER A 300 -23.70 11.49 -19.03
C SER A 300 -23.09 11.57 -20.44
N GLY A 301 -21.80 11.90 -20.59
CA GLY A 301 -21.07 11.86 -21.86
C GLY A 301 -19.65 11.27 -21.79
N ILE A 302 -19.25 10.72 -20.65
CA ILE A 302 -17.87 10.23 -20.45
C ILE A 302 -17.74 8.80 -20.97
N VAL A 303 -16.71 8.54 -21.77
CA VAL A 303 -16.35 7.20 -22.29
C VAL A 303 -16.24 6.23 -21.11
N ARG A 304 -16.98 5.12 -21.14
CA ARG A 304 -16.89 4.09 -20.09
C ARG A 304 -15.54 3.40 -20.13
N LEU A 305 -15.07 2.90 -18.99
CA LEU A 305 -13.80 2.19 -18.93
C LEU A 305 -13.77 1.00 -19.92
N ASP A 306 -14.89 0.31 -20.10
CA ASP A 306 -14.99 -0.82 -21.04
C ASP A 306 -14.81 -0.44 -22.51
N ASP A 307 -15.23 0.76 -22.89
CA ASP A 307 -15.06 1.27 -24.25
C ASP A 307 -13.64 1.81 -24.43
N PHE A 308 -13.11 2.46 -23.41
CA PHE A 308 -11.71 2.88 -23.36
C PHE A 308 -10.72 1.72 -23.46
N LEU A 309 -10.98 0.59 -22.78
CA LEU A 309 -10.13 -0.60 -22.87
C LEU A 309 -10.14 -1.27 -24.26
N LYS A 310 -11.08 -0.88 -25.13
CA LYS A 310 -11.14 -1.29 -26.54
C LYS A 310 -10.57 -0.22 -27.49
N SER A 311 -10.24 0.96 -26.96
CA SER A 311 -9.71 2.09 -27.72
C SER A 311 -8.24 1.89 -28.12
N ASP A 312 -7.63 2.95 -28.65
CA ASP A 312 -6.24 2.98 -29.10
C ASP A 312 -5.28 2.45 -28.01
N PRO A 313 -4.39 1.48 -28.34
CA PRO A 313 -3.28 1.07 -27.47
C PRO A 313 -2.47 2.22 -26.87
N VAL A 314 -2.34 3.35 -27.57
CA VAL A 314 -1.65 4.55 -27.07
C VAL A 314 -2.38 5.13 -25.85
N ALA A 315 -3.71 5.21 -25.89
CA ALA A 315 -4.50 5.70 -24.77
C ALA A 315 -4.40 4.75 -23.56
N ILE A 316 -4.44 3.44 -23.81
CA ILE A 316 -4.25 2.43 -22.75
C ILE A 316 -2.86 2.54 -22.13
N ALA A 317 -1.81 2.78 -22.92
CA ALA A 317 -0.45 2.99 -22.41
C ALA A 317 -0.33 4.24 -21.53
N ALA A 318 -0.95 5.34 -21.95
CA ALA A 318 -1.01 6.57 -21.15
C ALA A 318 -1.79 6.38 -19.84
N PHE A 319 -2.90 5.64 -19.87
CA PHE A 319 -3.64 5.30 -18.66
C PHE A 319 -2.84 4.36 -17.75
N ALA A 320 -2.11 3.40 -18.32
CA ALA A 320 -1.18 2.58 -17.56
C ALA A 320 -0.15 3.48 -16.86
N GLU A 321 0.53 4.38 -17.57
CA GLU A 321 1.48 5.33 -16.99
C GLU A 321 0.86 6.22 -15.90
N PHE A 322 -0.41 6.60 -16.05
CA PHE A 322 -1.13 7.31 -15.00
C PHE A 322 -1.33 6.42 -13.76
N LEU A 323 -1.84 5.20 -13.94
CA LEU A 323 -2.02 4.23 -12.85
C LEU A 323 -0.70 3.83 -12.20
N CYS A 324 0.39 3.91 -12.94
CA CYS A 324 1.73 3.70 -12.43
C CYS A 324 2.10 4.76 -11.36
N ARG A 325 1.77 6.02 -11.63
CA ARG A 325 1.95 7.12 -10.68
C ARG A 325 1.02 7.00 -9.47
N GLU A 326 -0.08 6.27 -9.63
CA GLU A 326 -1.03 5.94 -8.58
C GLU A 326 -0.86 4.54 -7.96
N PHE A 327 0.19 3.77 -8.27
CA PHE A 327 0.38 2.41 -7.71
C PHE A 327 -0.83 1.48 -7.83
N ALA A 328 -1.49 1.51 -8.98
CA ALA A 328 -2.69 0.71 -9.24
C ALA A 328 -2.69 0.11 -10.67
N VAL A 329 -1.50 -0.05 -11.27
CA VAL A 329 -1.36 -0.52 -12.66
C VAL A 329 -1.74 -2.00 -12.79
N GLU A 330 -1.52 -2.79 -11.75
CA GLU A 330 -1.87 -4.21 -11.66
C GLU A 330 -3.37 -4.44 -11.90
N ASN A 331 -4.22 -3.50 -11.47
CA ASN A 331 -5.66 -3.56 -11.71
C ASN A 331 -5.98 -3.49 -13.22
N LEU A 332 -5.31 -2.61 -13.96
CA LEU A 332 -5.46 -2.51 -15.42
C LEU A 332 -4.87 -3.74 -16.11
N GLN A 333 -3.69 -4.19 -15.69
CA GLN A 333 -3.03 -5.37 -16.24
C GLN A 333 -3.90 -6.62 -16.08
N PHE A 334 -4.52 -6.81 -14.92
CA PHE A 334 -5.48 -7.89 -14.70
C PHE A 334 -6.68 -7.78 -15.65
N LEU A 335 -7.29 -6.61 -15.81
CA LEU A 335 -8.42 -6.44 -16.74
C LEU A 335 -8.02 -6.76 -18.19
N LEU A 336 -6.83 -6.35 -18.61
CA LEU A 336 -6.29 -6.66 -19.93
C LEU A 336 -6.01 -8.17 -20.08
N ALA A 337 -5.48 -8.83 -19.05
CA ALA A 337 -5.25 -10.27 -19.01
C ALA A 337 -6.56 -11.07 -19.11
N VAL A 338 -7.59 -10.67 -18.36
CA VAL A 338 -8.94 -11.27 -18.44
C VAL A 338 -9.55 -11.07 -19.84
N ASN A 339 -9.43 -9.88 -20.42
CA ASN A 339 -9.92 -9.63 -21.78
C ASN A 339 -9.13 -10.44 -22.82
N ALA A 340 -7.84 -10.68 -22.62
CA ALA A 340 -7.05 -11.55 -23.49
C ALA A 340 -7.45 -13.02 -23.33
N PHE A 341 -7.67 -13.49 -22.10
CA PHE A 341 -8.16 -14.83 -21.78
C PHE A 341 -9.51 -15.10 -22.46
N LYS A 342 -10.47 -14.17 -22.32
CA LYS A 342 -11.78 -14.25 -22.98
C LYS A 342 -11.69 -14.25 -24.50
N ARG A 343 -10.82 -13.43 -25.10
CA ARG A 343 -10.62 -13.43 -26.56
C ARG A 343 -10.00 -14.73 -27.07
N ARG A 344 -9.12 -15.34 -26.27
CA ARG A 344 -8.44 -16.59 -26.63
C ARG A 344 -9.39 -17.79 -26.55
N PHE A 345 -10.26 -17.85 -25.55
CA PHE A 345 -11.03 -19.05 -25.23
C PHE A 345 -12.56 -18.89 -25.30
N GLY A 346 -13.08 -17.66 -25.42
CA GLY A 346 -14.52 -17.37 -25.42
C GLY A 346 -15.26 -17.68 -26.72
N ASP A 347 -14.54 -17.75 -27.84
CA ASP A 347 -15.14 -18.15 -29.12
C ASP A 347 -15.23 -19.68 -29.21
N LYS A 348 -16.40 -20.22 -28.87
CA LYS A 348 -16.76 -21.64 -29.09
C LYS A 348 -16.57 -22.11 -30.55
N ARG A 349 -16.46 -21.19 -31.54
CA ARG A 349 -16.21 -21.54 -32.95
C ARG A 349 -14.75 -21.90 -33.27
N LYS A 350 -13.76 -21.46 -32.47
CA LYS A 350 -12.34 -21.77 -32.74
C LYS A 350 -11.91 -23.14 -32.20
N ALA A 351 -12.61 -23.68 -31.21
CA ALA A 351 -12.32 -25.01 -30.67
C ALA A 351 -12.46 -26.13 -31.73
N HIS A 352 -13.37 -25.99 -32.70
CA HIS A 352 -13.46 -26.92 -33.84
C HIS A 352 -12.48 -26.61 -35.00
N ALA A 353 -12.06 -25.35 -35.16
CA ALA A 353 -11.07 -24.98 -36.18
C ALA A 353 -9.65 -25.45 -35.81
N TRP A 354 -9.31 -25.48 -34.52
CA TRP A 354 -8.00 -25.95 -34.04
C TRP A 354 -7.82 -27.47 -34.10
N ALA A 355 -8.92 -28.22 -34.14
CA ALA A 355 -8.88 -29.67 -34.36
C ALA A 355 -8.61 -30.07 -35.83
N SER A 356 -8.62 -29.12 -36.78
CA SER A 356 -8.63 -29.48 -38.21
C SER A 356 -7.72 -28.66 -39.14
N THR A 357 -6.93 -27.68 -38.67
CA THR A 357 -6.05 -26.96 -39.62
C THR A 357 -4.75 -26.48 -38.98
N GLY A 358 -3.64 -27.05 -39.44
CA GLY A 358 -2.27 -26.62 -39.13
C GLY A 358 -1.94 -25.28 -39.76
N GLY A 359 -2.46 -24.20 -39.16
CA GLY A 359 -2.20 -22.82 -39.55
C GLY A 359 -1.77 -21.98 -38.36
N SER A 360 -0.56 -21.43 -38.44
CA SER A 360 0.14 -20.61 -37.45
C SER A 360 -0.70 -19.47 -36.87
N VAL A 361 -0.99 -19.52 -35.58
CA VAL A 361 -1.43 -18.36 -34.78
C VAL A 361 -0.67 -18.36 -33.45
N VAL A 362 0.27 -17.43 -33.32
CA VAL A 362 1.23 -17.31 -32.22
C VAL A 362 0.58 -16.67 -30.99
N ALA A 363 0.63 -17.39 -29.87
CA ALA A 363 0.15 -16.97 -28.55
C ALA A 363 1.07 -15.93 -27.90
N LEU A 364 0.50 -15.07 -27.03
CA LEU A 364 1.28 -14.30 -26.04
C LEU A 364 1.91 -15.29 -25.07
N SER A 365 3.20 -15.56 -25.23
CA SER A 365 4.02 -16.18 -24.19
C SER A 365 4.51 -15.08 -23.25
N VAL A 366 4.19 -15.23 -21.97
CA VAL A 366 4.96 -14.63 -20.89
C VAL A 366 6.27 -15.43 -20.86
N SER A 367 7.37 -14.77 -21.21
CA SER A 367 8.68 -15.39 -21.39
C SER A 367 9.23 -15.89 -20.05
N SER A 368 9.30 -17.22 -19.90
CA SER A 368 10.39 -17.88 -19.20
C SER A 368 11.53 -18.06 -20.22
N ASN A 369 12.68 -17.45 -19.96
CA ASN A 369 13.91 -17.69 -20.70
C ASN A 369 14.29 -19.16 -20.54
N ASP A 370 14.33 -19.91 -21.64
CA ASP A 370 15.32 -20.96 -21.91
C ASP A 370 15.40 -21.19 -23.42
N GLY A 371 16.62 -21.39 -23.91
CA GLY A 371 17.02 -21.22 -25.30
C GLY A 371 16.36 -22.16 -26.31
N ASP A 372 16.40 -21.70 -27.57
CA ASP A 372 16.10 -22.45 -28.78
C ASP A 372 16.72 -23.85 -28.75
N VAL A 373 15.85 -24.85 -28.55
CA VAL A 373 16.04 -26.21 -29.02
C VAL A 373 14.77 -26.57 -29.76
N ASP A 374 14.94 -27.00 -31.01
CA ASP A 374 13.91 -27.44 -31.95
C ASP A 374 12.73 -28.13 -31.26
N ALA A 375 11.55 -27.55 -31.42
CA ALA A 375 10.31 -28.06 -30.85
C ALA A 375 10.04 -29.51 -31.34
N PRO A 376 9.93 -30.50 -30.44
CA PRO A 376 9.41 -31.80 -30.82
C PRO A 376 7.93 -31.63 -31.18
N ARG A 377 7.60 -32.01 -32.42
CA ARG A 377 6.23 -32.24 -32.87
C ARG A 377 5.48 -33.12 -31.86
N SER A 378 4.23 -32.73 -31.60
CA SER A 378 3.17 -33.47 -30.88
C SER A 378 3.43 -33.86 -29.42
N THR A 379 2.95 -33.02 -28.50
CA THR A 379 2.32 -33.53 -27.27
C THR A 379 0.87 -33.04 -27.25
N GLY A 380 -0.08 -33.98 -27.13
CA GLY A 380 -1.52 -33.74 -27.21
C GLY A 380 -2.08 -33.05 -25.97
N TRP A 381 -1.80 -31.76 -25.81
CA TRP A 381 -2.51 -30.94 -24.83
C TRP A 381 -3.93 -30.74 -25.31
N SER A 382 -4.89 -31.17 -24.50
CA SER A 382 -6.29 -30.90 -24.78
C SER A 382 -6.53 -29.38 -24.68
N GLY A 383 -7.52 -28.86 -25.41
CA GLY A 383 -7.88 -27.43 -25.31
C GLY A 383 -8.20 -27.01 -23.87
N GLU A 384 -8.64 -27.94 -23.03
CA GLU A 384 -8.91 -27.74 -21.61
C GLU A 384 -7.64 -27.50 -20.80
N ASP A 385 -6.56 -28.25 -21.08
CA ASP A 385 -5.26 -28.07 -20.40
C ASP A 385 -4.68 -26.68 -20.68
N ALA A 386 -4.85 -26.18 -21.91
CA ALA A 386 -4.40 -24.84 -22.29
C ALA A 386 -5.23 -23.73 -21.61
N ILE A 387 -6.54 -23.93 -21.42
CA ILE A 387 -7.40 -22.99 -20.68
C ILE A 387 -6.98 -22.97 -19.20
N TRP A 388 -6.82 -24.15 -18.59
CA TRP A 388 -6.44 -24.27 -17.19
C TRP A 388 -5.07 -23.64 -16.94
N ALA A 389 -4.05 -23.96 -17.76
CA ALA A 389 -2.71 -23.40 -17.60
C ALA A 389 -2.72 -21.86 -17.66
N HIS A 390 -3.39 -21.27 -18.64
CA HIS A 390 -3.45 -19.82 -18.77
C HIS A 390 -4.29 -19.15 -17.66
N ALA A 391 -5.34 -19.83 -17.17
CA ALA A 391 -6.07 -19.36 -16.00
C ALA A 391 -5.22 -19.43 -14.72
N ASN A 392 -4.40 -20.47 -14.59
CA ASN A 392 -3.48 -20.64 -13.47
C ASN A 392 -2.40 -19.56 -13.47
N ASP A 393 -1.87 -19.18 -14.63
CA ASP A 393 -0.93 -18.06 -14.76
C ASP A 393 -1.54 -16.74 -14.27
N ILE A 394 -2.80 -16.44 -14.67
CA ILE A 394 -3.52 -15.25 -14.19
C ILE A 394 -3.71 -15.33 -12.67
N CYS A 395 -4.01 -16.51 -12.13
CA CYS A 395 -4.16 -16.69 -10.70
C CYS A 395 -2.85 -16.42 -9.95
N HIS A 396 -1.75 -16.99 -10.41
CA HIS A 396 -0.42 -16.81 -9.81
C HIS A 396 0.07 -15.36 -9.89
N GLU A 397 -0.22 -14.65 -10.99
CA GLU A 397 0.24 -13.28 -11.17
C GLU A 397 -0.62 -12.25 -10.42
N TYR A 398 -1.95 -12.45 -10.34
CA TYR A 398 -2.88 -11.40 -9.85
C TYR A 398 -3.81 -11.83 -8.71
N VAL A 399 -4.18 -13.11 -8.57
CA VAL A 399 -5.28 -13.53 -7.68
C VAL A 399 -4.78 -14.06 -6.34
N HIS A 400 -3.68 -14.82 -6.32
CA HIS A 400 -3.14 -15.37 -5.09
C HIS A 400 -2.75 -14.27 -4.08
N ALA A 401 -2.85 -14.57 -2.79
CA ALA A 401 -2.55 -13.58 -1.74
C ALA A 401 -1.08 -13.15 -1.71
N ASP A 402 -0.19 -14.01 -2.19
CA ASP A 402 1.24 -13.79 -2.37
C ASP A 402 1.62 -13.56 -3.84
N ALA A 403 0.64 -13.37 -4.71
CA ALA A 403 0.88 -13.05 -6.10
C ALA A 403 1.73 -11.77 -6.22
N PRO A 404 2.70 -11.72 -7.13
CA PRO A 404 3.57 -10.55 -7.28
C PRO A 404 2.72 -9.31 -7.57
N SER A 405 1.70 -9.42 -8.41
CA SER A 405 0.83 -8.31 -8.82
C SER A 405 -0.58 -8.49 -8.25
N ALA A 406 -0.66 -8.96 -6.99
CA ALA A 406 -1.92 -9.22 -6.30
C ALA A 406 -2.87 -8.02 -6.32
N ILE A 407 -4.04 -8.19 -6.93
CA ILE A 407 -5.08 -7.17 -7.04
C ILE A 407 -6.02 -7.16 -5.81
N ASN A 408 -6.72 -6.04 -5.60
CA ASN A 408 -7.63 -5.86 -4.45
C ASN A 408 -8.98 -6.59 -4.61
N LEU A 409 -8.97 -7.92 -4.62
CA LEU A 409 -10.20 -8.72 -4.62
C LEU A 409 -10.70 -8.96 -3.20
N SER A 410 -12.03 -8.95 -3.04
CA SER A 410 -12.67 -9.40 -1.81
C SER A 410 -12.27 -10.86 -1.52
N GLY A 411 -12.13 -11.22 -0.22
CA GLY A 411 -11.77 -12.59 0.16
C GLY A 411 -12.72 -13.62 -0.45
N LYS A 412 -14.03 -13.36 -0.39
CA LYS A 412 -15.07 -14.20 -1.00
C LYS A 412 -14.93 -14.34 -2.52
N CYS A 413 -14.54 -13.29 -3.25
CA CYS A 413 -14.32 -13.38 -4.70
C CYS A 413 -13.07 -14.22 -5.00
N ARG A 414 -11.97 -13.93 -4.30
CA ARG A 414 -10.71 -14.67 -4.43
C ARG A 414 -10.87 -16.16 -4.14
N ASP A 415 -11.51 -16.50 -3.03
CA ASP A 415 -11.74 -17.88 -2.61
C ASP A 415 -12.59 -18.63 -3.63
N ARG A 416 -13.58 -17.98 -4.26
CA ARG A 416 -14.38 -18.58 -5.34
C ARG A 416 -13.58 -18.84 -6.60
N ILE A 417 -12.72 -17.91 -7.02
CA ILE A 417 -11.84 -18.10 -8.18
C ILE A 417 -10.88 -19.27 -7.92
N LEU A 418 -10.23 -19.28 -6.76
CA LEU A 418 -9.27 -20.33 -6.38
C LEU A 418 -9.95 -21.69 -6.17
N ALA A 419 -11.13 -21.72 -5.56
CA ALA A 419 -11.91 -22.95 -5.43
C ALA A 419 -12.31 -23.51 -6.80
N ALA A 420 -12.76 -22.66 -7.72
CA ALA A 420 -13.11 -23.08 -9.08
C ALA A 420 -11.89 -23.63 -9.87
N MET A 421 -10.70 -23.07 -9.65
CA MET A 421 -9.44 -23.58 -10.20
C MET A 421 -9.03 -24.93 -9.62
N GLY A 422 -9.33 -25.19 -8.34
CA GLY A 422 -8.99 -26.45 -7.65
C GLY A 422 -10.03 -27.57 -7.82
N SER A 423 -11.31 -27.24 -8.05
CA SER A 423 -12.40 -28.22 -8.06
C SER A 423 -12.80 -28.72 -9.44
N SER A 424 -12.51 -27.95 -10.50
CA SER A 424 -13.02 -28.25 -11.85
C SER A 424 -11.91 -28.67 -12.80
N ARG A 425 -12.13 -29.78 -13.50
CA ARG A 425 -11.28 -30.19 -14.64
C ARG A 425 -11.47 -29.26 -15.84
N ALA A 426 -12.64 -28.64 -15.97
CA ALA A 426 -12.98 -27.67 -17.01
C ALA A 426 -13.13 -26.27 -16.42
N VAL A 427 -12.18 -25.39 -16.72
CA VAL A 427 -12.21 -23.99 -16.23
C VAL A 427 -13.16 -23.16 -17.10
N PRO A 428 -14.19 -22.52 -16.53
CA PRO A 428 -15.10 -21.70 -17.32
C PRO A 428 -14.39 -20.43 -17.83
N VAL A 429 -14.69 -20.01 -19.06
CA VAL A 429 -14.15 -18.75 -19.62
C VAL A 429 -14.56 -17.53 -18.79
N ALA A 430 -15.71 -17.62 -18.12
CA ALA A 430 -16.23 -16.60 -17.23
C ALA A 430 -15.63 -16.63 -15.80
N LEU A 431 -14.59 -17.44 -15.55
CA LEU A 431 -13.97 -17.60 -14.23
C LEU A 431 -13.65 -16.27 -13.55
N PHE A 432 -13.14 -15.31 -14.32
CA PHE A 432 -12.67 -14.03 -13.79
C PHE A 432 -13.69 -12.89 -13.89
N ASP A 433 -14.94 -13.16 -14.30
CA ASP A 433 -15.93 -12.10 -14.58
C ASP A 433 -16.27 -11.28 -13.34
N GLU A 434 -16.45 -11.96 -12.21
CA GLU A 434 -16.72 -11.31 -10.94
C GLU A 434 -15.52 -10.49 -10.46
N GLY A 435 -14.31 -11.05 -10.55
CA GLY A 435 -13.09 -10.34 -10.18
C GLY A 435 -12.87 -9.10 -11.05
N ALA A 436 -13.07 -9.22 -12.37
CA ALA A 436 -13.00 -8.10 -13.29
C ALA A 436 -14.06 -7.03 -12.96
N ALA A 437 -15.28 -7.43 -12.59
CA ALA A 437 -16.32 -6.50 -12.18
C ALA A 437 -15.98 -5.77 -10.86
N GLU A 438 -15.40 -6.45 -9.87
CA GLU A 438 -14.91 -5.81 -8.64
C GLU A 438 -13.81 -4.77 -8.96
N ILE A 439 -12.81 -5.14 -9.76
CA ILE A 439 -11.72 -4.24 -10.13
C ILE A 439 -12.21 -3.04 -10.96
N LYS A 440 -13.16 -3.24 -11.89
CA LYS A 440 -13.78 -2.12 -12.63
C LYS A 440 -14.51 -1.16 -11.70
N ARG A 441 -15.31 -1.69 -10.76
CA ARG A 441 -16.03 -0.88 -9.76
C ARG A 441 -15.10 -0.01 -8.91
N ILE A 442 -13.84 -0.43 -8.79
CA ILE A 442 -12.79 0.28 -8.07
C ILE A 442 -12.08 1.30 -8.97
N LEU A 443 -11.67 0.91 -10.17
CA LEU A 443 -10.90 1.75 -11.09
C LEU A 443 -11.72 2.86 -11.72
N GLU A 444 -12.91 2.53 -12.20
CA GLU A 444 -13.73 3.42 -13.02
C GLU A 444 -14.14 4.70 -12.29
N PRO A 445 -14.81 4.66 -11.12
CA PRO A 445 -15.21 5.87 -10.39
C PRO A 445 -14.06 6.49 -9.58
N SER A 446 -12.81 6.19 -9.90
CA SER A 446 -11.67 6.67 -9.12
C SER A 446 -10.49 7.03 -10.02
N SER A 447 -9.57 6.10 -10.26
CA SER A 447 -8.35 6.36 -11.01
C SER A 447 -8.63 6.70 -12.46
N TYR A 448 -9.63 6.06 -13.08
CA TYR A 448 -10.00 6.35 -14.45
C TYR A 448 -10.57 7.77 -14.59
N MET A 449 -11.52 8.18 -13.75
CA MET A 449 -12.02 9.57 -13.79
C MET A 449 -10.91 10.60 -13.53
N ARG A 450 -9.97 10.34 -12.61
CA ARG A 450 -8.82 11.23 -12.41
C ARG A 450 -7.88 11.27 -13.62
N PHE A 451 -7.72 10.14 -14.31
CA PHE A 451 -6.98 10.10 -15.56
C PHE A 451 -7.65 10.96 -16.63
N LEU A 452 -8.96 10.85 -16.83
CA LEU A 452 -9.68 11.66 -17.82
C LEU A 452 -9.62 13.16 -17.52
N GLN A 453 -9.54 13.54 -16.23
CA GLN A 453 -9.36 14.93 -15.80
C GLN A 453 -7.90 15.42 -15.91
N SER A 454 -6.94 14.50 -15.95
CA SER A 454 -5.52 14.82 -16.12
C SER A 454 -5.27 15.48 -17.49
N GLU A 455 -4.18 16.23 -17.60
CA GLU A 455 -3.80 16.86 -18.88
C GLU A 455 -3.63 15.82 -20.00
N THR A 456 -2.96 14.71 -19.71
CA THR A 456 -2.76 13.60 -20.66
C THR A 456 -4.09 12.96 -21.09
N GLY A 457 -5.00 12.71 -20.15
CA GLY A 457 -6.31 12.14 -20.48
C GLY A 457 -7.18 13.08 -21.31
N ARG A 458 -7.22 14.38 -20.96
CA ARG A 458 -7.95 15.39 -21.73
C ARG A 458 -7.42 15.52 -23.16
N GLN A 459 -6.10 15.49 -23.35
CA GLN A 459 -5.48 15.52 -24.68
C GLN A 459 -5.87 14.31 -25.52
N LEU A 460 -5.90 13.11 -24.94
CA LEU A 460 -6.24 11.88 -25.65
C LEU A 460 -7.73 11.77 -26.00
N ILE A 461 -8.62 12.28 -25.15
CA ILE A 461 -10.07 12.30 -25.42
C ILE A 461 -10.41 13.40 -26.44
N GLY A 462 -9.78 14.57 -26.33
CA GLY A 462 -10.06 15.70 -27.23
C GLY A 462 -9.42 15.60 -28.61
N ALA A 463 -8.50 14.66 -28.81
CA ALA A 463 -7.83 14.40 -30.09
C ALA A 463 -8.53 13.33 -30.95
N GLY A 464 -9.55 12.64 -30.41
CA GLY A 464 -10.40 11.68 -31.13
C GLY A 464 -11.77 12.28 -31.42
#